data_AF-A0A0D2C5D3-F1
#
_entry.id   AF-A0A0D2C5D3-F1
#
_cell.length_a   1.000
_cell.length_b   1.000
_cell.length_c   1.000
_cell.angle_alpha   90.00
_cell.angle_beta   90.00
_cell.angle_gamma   90.00
#
_symmetry.space_group_name_H-M   'P 1'
#
loop_
_entity.id
_entity.type
_entity.pdbx_description
1 polymer ?
#
loop_
_entity_poly.entity_id
_entity_poly.type
_entity_poly.pdbx_seq_one_letter_code
_entity_poly.pdbx_strand_id
1 'polypeptide(L)'
;MATVSSSRSGSASSDRRPGSGSGSSTTKHLEPPTPYETTAFMTNASPLLTSSLHSRNSASSIQESAYLAKAQVLQWSRLGLAVLVIASATAALGCAGHVLDRYNETAGVGKPYHLPQLWPANVDVRPTLAVLIPAAIVITVNLGYVVFSLIPTPYSRTLMYNFVFLASSLAGLVLCLFAIPFSTTLTDPSAHHSRESLHSWTCKFSDGAASFTSNAKALQIPVYLSAGVPVPAGFKRLCKESQVGVGLMATVMVLEAVSCAVAGAGILLEKRIAKARKARYAAAAGHDEKRETLS
;
A
#
# COMPACT_ATOMS: atom_id res chain seq x y z
N MET A 1 4.20 26.98 48.65
CA MET A 1 5.16 25.99 49.19
C MET A 1 6.20 25.74 48.11
N ALA A 2 7.43 26.21 48.34
CA ALA A 2 8.54 26.16 47.41
C ALA A 2 9.20 24.77 47.40
N THR A 3 9.73 24.32 46.26
CA THR A 3 11.19 24.28 46.01
C THR A 3 11.52 23.82 44.58
N VAL A 4 12.48 24.54 44.01
CA VAL A 4 13.25 24.32 42.79
C VAL A 4 14.28 23.19 43.01
N SER A 5 14.61 22.42 41.98
CA SER A 5 16.02 22.04 41.72
C SER A 5 16.25 21.65 40.27
N SER A 6 17.22 22.36 39.71
CA SER A 6 17.85 22.22 38.41
C SER A 6 19.09 21.33 38.56
N SER A 7 19.48 20.58 37.53
CA SER A 7 20.86 20.14 37.35
C SER A 7 21.16 19.91 35.87
N ARG A 8 22.29 20.47 35.47
CA ARG A 8 22.81 20.69 34.12
C ARG A 8 24.11 19.88 33.98
N SER A 9 24.57 19.75 32.73
CA SER A 9 25.97 19.60 32.27
C SER A 9 26.51 18.19 31.97
N GLY A 10 27.24 18.10 30.85
CA GLY A 10 28.04 16.94 30.46
C GLY A 10 28.30 16.83 28.95
N SER A 11 29.22 17.65 28.43
CA SER A 11 29.72 17.72 27.05
C SER A 11 31.06 16.98 26.85
N ALA A 12 31.25 16.28 25.72
CA ALA A 12 32.54 16.02 25.00
C ALA A 12 32.23 15.05 23.83
N SER A 13 32.42 15.32 22.53
CA SER A 13 33.60 15.70 21.73
C SER A 13 34.74 14.67 21.69
N SER A 14 34.83 13.92 20.59
CA SER A 14 36.13 13.55 19.96
C SER A 14 35.95 12.96 18.56
N ASP A 15 36.45 13.72 17.59
CA ASP A 15 36.95 13.28 16.28
C ASP A 15 38.06 12.22 16.40
N ARG A 16 38.12 11.28 15.45
CA ARG A 16 39.37 10.80 14.78
C ARG A 16 39.08 9.80 13.65
N ARG A 17 39.36 10.21 12.41
CA ARG A 17 39.75 9.38 11.25
C ARG A 17 41.25 8.96 11.38
N PRO A 18 41.89 8.28 10.40
CA PRO A 18 41.62 6.95 9.81
C PRO A 18 42.88 6.06 9.92
N GLY A 19 42.75 4.74 9.72
CA GLY A 19 43.89 3.81 9.77
C GLY A 19 43.83 2.74 8.69
N SER A 20 44.62 2.95 7.63
CA SER A 20 45.06 1.92 6.68
C SER A 20 46.10 1.03 7.37
N GLY A 21 46.02 -0.28 7.17
CA GLY A 21 46.97 -1.27 7.69
C GLY A 21 46.85 -2.60 6.97
N SER A 22 47.67 -2.75 5.94
CA SER A 22 47.96 -3.99 5.21
C SER A 22 48.84 -4.91 6.06
N GLY A 23 48.66 -6.23 5.95
CA GLY A 23 49.78 -7.18 6.10
C GLY A 23 49.60 -8.40 7.01
N SER A 24 49.46 -9.55 6.35
CA SER A 24 50.13 -10.83 6.65
C SER A 24 49.51 -11.86 7.63
N SER A 25 49.03 -12.92 6.98
CA SER A 25 49.25 -14.36 7.22
C SER A 25 49.39 -14.91 8.64
N THR A 26 48.47 -15.81 8.98
CA THR A 26 48.85 -17.08 9.63
C THR A 26 47.92 -18.17 9.16
N THR A 27 48.48 -19.02 8.32
CA THR A 27 47.99 -20.32 7.87
C THR A 27 47.62 -21.20 9.06
N LYS A 28 46.36 -21.68 9.09
CA LYS A 28 46.01 -22.91 9.80
C LYS A 28 45.56 -23.95 8.79
N HIS A 29 46.17 -25.10 8.98
CA HIS A 29 46.27 -26.25 8.10
C HIS A 29 44.99 -27.10 8.14
N LEU A 30 44.70 -27.66 6.97
CA LEU A 30 43.64 -28.56 6.52
C LEU A 30 43.00 -29.50 7.55
N GLU A 31 41.67 -29.61 7.44
CA GLU A 31 40.96 -30.90 7.45
C GLU A 31 40.04 -30.96 6.20
N PRO A 32 40.04 -32.06 5.42
CA PRO A 32 39.46 -32.07 4.07
C PRO A 32 37.95 -32.38 4.08
N PRO A 33 37.15 -31.79 3.17
CA PRO A 33 35.76 -32.22 2.97
C PRO A 33 35.72 -33.63 2.36
N THR A 34 34.85 -34.45 2.95
CA THR A 34 34.54 -35.82 2.56
C THR A 34 34.15 -35.96 1.07
N PRO A 35 34.60 -37.01 0.36
CA PRO A 35 34.35 -37.19 -1.06
C PRO A 35 33.02 -37.92 -1.28
N TYR A 36 31.90 -37.21 -1.13
CA TYR A 36 30.64 -37.61 -1.75
C TYR A 36 29.93 -36.32 -2.21
N GLU A 37 29.27 -36.35 -3.36
CA GLU A 37 28.60 -35.21 -4.05
C GLU A 37 29.35 -34.48 -5.18
N THR A 38 30.39 -35.07 -5.79
CA THR A 38 30.89 -34.55 -7.09
C THR A 38 30.77 -35.52 -8.26
N THR A 39 30.32 -36.75 -8.01
CA THR A 39 30.11 -37.77 -9.06
C THR A 39 28.71 -37.77 -9.67
N ALA A 40 27.78 -36.91 -9.23
CA ALA A 40 26.47 -36.80 -9.87
C ALA A 40 26.45 -35.95 -11.16
N PHE A 41 27.58 -35.30 -11.53
CA PHE A 41 27.63 -34.38 -12.69
C PHE A 41 28.54 -34.83 -13.84
N MET A 42 29.06 -36.05 -13.82
CA MET A 42 29.76 -36.62 -14.98
C MET A 42 29.07 -37.90 -15.45
N THR A 43 27.84 -37.76 -15.94
CA THR A 43 27.29 -38.72 -16.87
C THR A 43 28.15 -38.69 -18.14
N ASN A 44 28.93 -39.75 -18.32
CA ASN A 44 29.62 -40.08 -19.55
C ASN A 44 28.65 -39.93 -20.73
N ALA A 45 28.88 -38.93 -21.58
CA ALA A 45 28.02 -38.66 -22.72
C ALA A 45 28.26 -39.76 -23.77
N SER A 46 27.38 -40.76 -23.80
CA SER A 46 27.21 -41.57 -25.01
C SER A 46 26.86 -40.62 -26.16
N PRO A 47 27.70 -40.50 -27.19
CA PRO A 47 27.48 -39.56 -28.27
C PRO A 47 26.46 -40.21 -29.20
N LEU A 48 25.24 -39.66 -29.25
CA LEU A 48 24.26 -39.67 -30.35
C LEU A 48 22.80 -39.69 -29.86
N LEU A 49 22.50 -40.23 -28.67
CA LEU A 49 21.13 -40.22 -28.11
C LEU A 49 20.89 -39.13 -27.06
N THR A 50 21.95 -38.67 -26.37
CA THR A 50 21.87 -37.63 -25.34
C THR A 50 21.72 -36.22 -25.90
N SER A 51 22.16 -35.97 -27.14
CA SER A 51 22.00 -34.68 -27.83
C SER A 51 20.51 -34.26 -27.95
N SER A 52 19.62 -35.22 -28.18
CA SER A 52 18.18 -34.96 -28.32
C SER A 52 17.46 -34.72 -26.99
N LEU A 53 17.91 -35.38 -25.91
CA LEU A 53 17.39 -35.18 -24.56
C LEU A 53 17.93 -33.89 -23.94
N HIS A 54 19.19 -33.57 -24.21
CA HIS A 54 19.81 -32.33 -23.71
C HIS A 54 19.27 -31.09 -24.44
N SER A 55 18.95 -31.16 -25.74
CA SER A 55 18.31 -30.03 -26.45
C SER A 55 16.85 -29.82 -26.01
N ARG A 56 16.09 -30.89 -25.73
CA ARG A 56 14.73 -30.82 -25.17
C ARG A 56 14.72 -30.24 -23.76
N ASN A 57 15.66 -30.66 -22.90
CA ASN A 57 15.78 -30.13 -21.54
C ASN A 57 16.42 -28.73 -21.47
N SER A 58 17.28 -28.36 -22.43
CA SER A 58 17.87 -27.02 -22.48
C SER A 58 16.89 -25.97 -22.99
N ALA A 59 16.05 -26.33 -23.96
CA ALA A 59 14.96 -25.45 -24.40
C ALA A 59 13.86 -25.29 -23.33
N SER A 60 13.58 -26.35 -22.55
CA SER A 60 12.68 -26.25 -21.41
C SER A 60 13.27 -25.42 -20.28
N SER A 61 14.55 -25.58 -19.94
CA SER A 61 15.19 -24.86 -18.82
C SER A 61 15.32 -23.35 -19.04
N ILE A 62 15.61 -22.90 -20.26
CA ILE A 62 15.66 -21.45 -20.58
C ILE A 62 14.25 -20.82 -20.51
N GLN A 63 13.24 -21.51 -21.02
CA GLN A 63 11.87 -21.00 -20.98
C GLN A 63 11.26 -21.07 -19.57
N GLU A 64 11.67 -22.05 -18.78
CA GLU A 64 11.20 -22.27 -17.41
C GLU A 64 11.85 -21.29 -16.44
N SER A 65 13.16 -21.05 -16.54
CA SER A 65 13.84 -19.99 -15.76
C SER A 65 13.30 -18.59 -16.07
N ALA A 66 13.05 -18.28 -17.35
CA ALA A 66 12.42 -17.01 -17.74
C ALA A 66 10.99 -16.88 -17.20
N TYR A 67 10.25 -17.98 -17.05
CA TYR A 67 8.94 -17.99 -16.42
C TYR A 67 9.01 -17.77 -14.91
N LEU A 68 9.93 -18.47 -14.23
CA LEU A 68 10.13 -18.32 -12.79
C LEU A 68 10.53 -16.89 -12.42
N ALA A 69 11.42 -16.26 -13.20
CA ALA A 69 11.79 -14.86 -13.00
C ALA A 69 10.57 -13.92 -13.13
N LYS A 70 9.71 -14.13 -14.15
CA LYS A 70 8.48 -13.34 -14.32
C LYS A 70 7.48 -13.58 -13.19
N ALA A 71 7.35 -14.82 -12.72
CA ALA A 71 6.47 -15.17 -11.61
C ALA A 71 6.92 -14.53 -10.31
N GLN A 72 8.23 -14.50 -10.03
CA GLN A 72 8.80 -13.80 -8.87
C GLN A 72 8.55 -12.30 -8.94
N VAL A 73 8.80 -11.66 -10.09
CA VAL A 73 8.53 -10.22 -10.26
C VAL A 73 7.05 -9.88 -10.04
N LEU A 74 6.13 -10.73 -10.52
CA LEU A 74 4.69 -10.58 -10.26
C LEU A 74 4.32 -10.76 -8.79
N GLN A 75 4.99 -11.66 -8.07
CA GLN A 75 4.76 -11.85 -6.65
C GLN A 75 5.23 -10.63 -5.84
N TRP A 76 6.43 -10.14 -6.12
CA TRP A 76 6.97 -8.94 -5.46
C TRP A 76 6.16 -7.68 -5.77
N SER A 77 5.68 -7.52 -7.02
CA SER A 77 4.85 -6.37 -7.37
C SER A 77 3.52 -6.38 -6.63
N ARG A 78 2.84 -7.52 -6.52
CA ARG A 78 1.59 -7.64 -5.77
C ARG A 78 1.77 -7.38 -4.28
N LEU A 79 2.83 -7.92 -3.69
CA LEU A 79 3.16 -7.66 -2.30
C LEU A 79 3.41 -6.16 -2.07
N GLY A 80 4.20 -5.53 -2.95
CA GLY A 80 4.48 -4.10 -2.90
C GLY A 80 3.22 -3.25 -3.05
N LEU A 81 2.34 -3.59 -4.00
CA LEU A 81 1.07 -2.89 -4.19
C LEU A 81 0.15 -3.03 -2.97
N ALA A 82 0.00 -4.25 -2.42
CA ALA A 82 -0.82 -4.48 -1.23
C ALA A 82 -0.32 -3.66 -0.03
N VAL A 83 1.00 -3.61 0.20
CA VAL A 83 1.59 -2.80 1.28
C VAL A 83 1.34 -1.30 1.05
N LEU A 84 1.50 -0.80 -0.17
CA LEU A 84 1.22 0.60 -0.51
C LEU A 84 -0.25 0.96 -0.32
N VAL A 85 -1.18 0.06 -0.69
CA VAL A 85 -2.62 0.23 -0.45
C VAL A 85 -2.90 0.27 1.04
N ILE A 86 -2.37 -0.66 1.83
CA ILE A 86 -2.54 -0.66 3.30
C ILE A 86 -2.01 0.64 3.91
N ALA A 87 -0.82 1.08 3.51
CA ALA A 87 -0.21 2.30 4.06
C ALA A 87 -1.04 3.55 3.74
N SER A 88 -1.47 3.71 2.49
CA SER A 88 -2.29 4.85 2.07
C SER A 88 -3.70 4.83 2.68
N ALA A 89 -4.35 3.66 2.74
CA ALA A 89 -5.65 3.49 3.37
C ALA A 89 -5.59 3.72 4.89
N THR A 90 -4.53 3.28 5.56
CA THR A 90 -4.33 3.50 7.01
C THR A 90 -4.13 4.99 7.31
N ALA A 91 -3.35 5.68 6.48
CA ALA A 91 -3.19 7.13 6.58
C ALA A 91 -4.53 7.86 6.37
N ALA A 92 -5.31 7.47 5.36
CA ALA A 92 -6.64 8.04 5.12
C ALA A 92 -7.59 7.79 6.30
N LEU A 93 -7.59 6.56 6.82
CA LEU A 93 -8.38 6.15 7.98
C LEU A 93 -8.00 6.94 9.23
N GLY A 94 -6.70 7.15 9.46
CA GLY A 94 -6.18 7.97 10.57
C GLY A 94 -6.63 9.42 10.47
N CYS A 95 -6.51 10.02 9.28
CA CYS A 95 -6.94 11.40 9.04
C CYS A 95 -8.45 11.58 9.25
N ALA A 96 -9.26 10.67 8.70
CA ALA A 96 -10.72 10.73 8.85
C ALA A 96 -11.17 10.43 10.29
N GLY A 97 -10.51 9.47 10.95
CA GLY A 97 -10.78 9.08 12.33
C GLY A 97 -10.46 10.20 13.32
N HIS A 98 -9.31 10.88 13.16
CA HIS A 98 -8.93 11.98 14.04
C HIS A 98 -9.91 13.16 13.95
N VAL A 99 -10.37 13.50 12.74
CA VAL A 99 -11.36 14.56 12.53
C VAL A 99 -12.71 14.20 13.16
N LEU A 100 -13.15 12.94 13.02
CA LEU A 100 -14.41 12.46 13.59
C LEU A 100 -14.37 12.43 15.13
N ASP A 101 -13.25 11.99 15.71
CA ASP A 101 -13.02 11.97 17.15
C ASP A 101 -13.12 13.38 17.75
N ARG A 102 -12.40 14.34 17.14
CA ARG A 102 -12.47 15.75 17.54
C ARG A 102 -13.86 16.35 17.41
N TYR A 103 -14.61 15.96 16.38
CA TYR A 103 -15.99 16.39 16.24
C TYR A 103 -16.86 15.86 17.39
N ASN A 104 -16.77 14.57 17.72
CA ASN A 104 -17.53 13.99 18.82
C ASN A 104 -17.18 14.62 20.18
N GLU A 105 -15.90 14.88 20.44
CA GLU A 105 -15.46 15.56 21.65
C GLU A 105 -16.03 16.98 21.75
N THR A 106 -16.03 17.74 20.65
CA THR A 106 -16.36 19.18 20.68
C THR A 106 -17.84 19.48 20.40
N ALA A 107 -18.58 18.58 19.77
CA ALA A 107 -20.00 18.76 19.49
C ALA A 107 -20.86 18.71 20.77
N GLY A 108 -20.45 17.93 21.79
CA GLY A 108 -21.18 17.77 23.05
C GLY A 108 -20.94 18.88 24.08
N VAL A 109 -19.81 19.58 24.01
CA VAL A 109 -19.35 20.53 25.04
C VAL A 109 -20.20 21.82 25.08
N GLY A 110 -20.89 22.16 24.00
CA GLY A 110 -21.74 23.36 23.96
C GLY A 110 -22.98 23.32 24.85
N LYS A 111 -23.53 22.13 25.15
CA LYS A 111 -24.77 21.98 25.96
C LYS A 111 -24.58 22.23 27.46
N PRO A 112 -23.57 21.68 28.15
CA PRO A 112 -23.42 21.87 29.59
C PRO A 112 -22.85 23.24 30.00
N TYR A 113 -22.14 23.94 29.10
CA TYR A 113 -21.41 25.17 29.45
C TYR A 113 -21.95 26.46 28.80
N HIS A 114 -23.10 26.43 28.14
CA HIS A 114 -23.70 27.57 27.42
C HIS A 114 -22.74 28.29 26.46
N LEU A 115 -21.72 27.59 25.96
CA LEU A 115 -20.78 28.13 25.00
C LEU A 115 -21.47 28.29 23.63
N PRO A 116 -21.11 29.32 22.84
CA PRO A 116 -21.62 29.45 21.48
C PRO A 116 -21.33 28.18 20.68
N GLN A 117 -22.33 27.70 19.94
CA GLN A 117 -22.22 26.48 19.14
C GLN A 117 -21.08 26.61 18.13
N LEU A 118 -20.01 25.84 18.35
CA LEU A 118 -18.83 25.84 17.49
C LEU A 118 -19.09 25.18 16.12
N TRP A 119 -20.09 24.29 16.09
CA TRP A 119 -20.49 23.52 14.91
C TRP A 119 -21.90 23.92 14.44
N PRO A 120 -22.17 23.91 13.13
CA PRO A 120 -23.51 24.08 12.59
C PRO A 120 -24.47 23.04 13.15
N ALA A 121 -25.75 23.40 13.33
CA ALA A 121 -26.78 22.49 13.83
C ALA A 121 -27.02 21.25 12.93
N ASN A 122 -26.64 21.32 11.65
CA ASN A 122 -26.88 20.30 10.64
C ASN A 122 -25.58 19.85 9.94
N VAL A 123 -24.53 19.50 10.71
CA VAL A 123 -23.31 18.93 10.13
C VAL A 123 -23.55 17.51 9.64
N ASP A 124 -23.27 17.26 8.36
CA ASP A 124 -23.32 15.92 7.80
C ASP A 124 -22.01 15.15 8.04
N VAL A 125 -22.09 14.11 8.87
CA VAL A 125 -20.99 13.16 9.13
C VAL A 125 -20.92 12.00 8.12
N ARG A 126 -21.97 11.85 7.29
CA ARG A 126 -22.11 10.76 6.32
C ARG A 126 -20.95 10.68 5.31
N PRO A 127 -20.43 11.79 4.76
CA PRO A 127 -19.27 11.74 3.84
C PRO A 127 -18.01 11.20 4.53
N THR A 128 -17.77 11.56 5.78
CA THR A 128 -16.62 11.07 6.56
C THR A 128 -16.73 9.57 6.83
N LEU A 129 -17.93 9.09 7.21
CA LEU A 129 -18.18 7.65 7.39
C LEU A 129 -18.09 6.86 6.07
N ALA A 130 -18.53 7.46 4.96
CA ALA A 130 -18.43 6.87 3.64
C ALA A 130 -16.98 6.67 3.17
N VAL A 131 -16.01 7.39 3.75
CA VAL A 131 -14.58 7.17 3.53
C VAL A 131 -13.99 6.19 4.57
N LEU A 132 -14.39 6.34 5.83
CA LEU A 132 -13.87 5.57 6.96
C LEU A 132 -14.15 4.07 6.81
N ILE A 133 -15.41 3.72 6.49
CA ILE A 133 -15.85 2.31 6.36
C ILE A 133 -15.08 1.58 5.25
N PRO A 134 -15.03 2.07 3.99
CA PRO A 134 -14.32 1.37 2.93
C PRO A 134 -12.81 1.32 3.17
N ALA A 135 -12.20 2.37 3.75
CA ALA A 135 -10.78 2.32 4.11
C ALA A 135 -10.48 1.18 5.09
N ALA A 136 -11.32 1.01 6.12
CA ALA A 136 -11.17 -0.09 7.08
C ALA A 136 -11.33 -1.48 6.43
N ILE A 137 -12.29 -1.63 5.51
CA ILE A 137 -12.50 -2.87 4.76
C ILE A 137 -11.28 -3.17 3.87
N VAL A 138 -10.82 -2.19 3.09
CA VAL A 138 -9.65 -2.32 2.20
C VAL A 138 -8.40 -2.74 2.99
N ILE A 139 -8.16 -2.13 4.16
CA ILE A 139 -7.07 -2.52 5.05
C ILE A 139 -7.21 -3.98 5.47
N THR A 140 -8.39 -4.38 5.95
CA THR A 140 -8.64 -5.73 6.47
C THR A 140 -8.44 -6.79 5.38
N VAL A 141 -8.98 -6.56 4.18
CA VAL A 141 -8.87 -7.49 3.06
C VAL A 141 -7.42 -7.59 2.57
N ASN A 142 -6.73 -6.46 2.38
CA ASN A 142 -5.33 -6.47 1.94
C ASN A 142 -4.39 -7.05 3.00
N LEU A 143 -4.64 -6.79 4.28
CA LEU A 143 -3.88 -7.40 5.39
C LEU A 143 -4.07 -8.91 5.41
N GLY A 144 -5.31 -9.38 5.26
CA GLY A 144 -5.62 -10.80 5.12
C GLY A 144 -4.90 -11.44 3.93
N TYR A 145 -4.84 -10.75 2.78
CA TYR A 145 -4.06 -11.20 1.62
C TYR A 145 -2.56 -11.31 1.93
N VAL A 146 -1.96 -10.29 2.58
CA VAL A 146 -0.54 -10.32 2.94
C VAL A 146 -0.25 -11.49 3.89
N VAL A 147 -1.04 -11.68 4.94
CA VAL A 147 -0.90 -12.81 5.88
C VAL A 147 -1.00 -14.14 5.14
N PHE A 148 -1.98 -14.27 4.23
CA PHE A 148 -2.16 -15.48 3.43
C PHE A 148 -1.00 -15.73 2.45
N SER A 149 -0.36 -14.67 1.95
CA SER A 149 0.79 -14.75 1.03
C SER A 149 2.10 -15.15 1.73
N LEU A 150 2.19 -14.94 3.04
CA LEU A 150 3.38 -15.29 3.84
C LEU A 150 3.43 -16.78 4.20
N ILE A 151 2.32 -17.52 4.05
CA ILE A 151 2.28 -18.95 4.34
C ILE A 151 2.97 -19.69 3.18
N PRO A 152 4.16 -20.29 3.39
CA PRO A 152 4.85 -21.03 2.34
C PRO A 152 4.04 -22.30 2.05
N THR A 153 3.34 -22.31 0.91
CA THR A 153 2.60 -23.49 0.49
C THR A 153 3.47 -24.37 -0.40
N PRO A 154 3.58 -25.68 -0.09
CA PRO A 154 4.41 -26.61 -0.88
C PRO A 154 3.84 -26.91 -2.28
N TYR A 155 2.58 -26.51 -2.56
CA TYR A 155 1.92 -26.70 -3.85
C TYR A 155 1.81 -25.39 -4.61
N SER A 156 2.11 -25.39 -5.92
CA SER A 156 2.03 -24.21 -6.79
C SER A 156 0.58 -23.75 -7.04
N ARG A 157 -0.05 -23.14 -6.03
CA ARG A 157 -1.39 -22.53 -6.13
C ARG A 157 -1.34 -21.07 -6.59
N THR A 158 -0.37 -20.70 -7.44
CA THR A 158 -0.19 -19.31 -7.93
C THR A 158 -1.47 -18.74 -8.53
N LEU A 159 -2.23 -19.57 -9.26
CA LEU A 159 -3.51 -19.21 -9.86
C LEU A 159 -4.56 -18.83 -8.80
N MET A 160 -4.64 -19.57 -7.69
CA MET A 160 -5.59 -19.25 -6.61
C MET A 160 -5.24 -17.92 -5.94
N TYR A 161 -3.96 -17.67 -5.67
CA TYR A 161 -3.50 -16.39 -5.13
C TYR A 161 -3.81 -15.22 -6.09
N ASN A 162 -3.71 -15.44 -7.40
CA ASN A 162 -4.07 -14.43 -8.41
C ASN A 162 -5.56 -14.08 -8.36
N PHE A 163 -6.43 -15.07 -8.21
CA PHE A 163 -7.87 -14.85 -8.10
C PHE A 163 -8.25 -14.17 -6.80
N VAL A 164 -7.66 -14.57 -5.67
CA VAL A 164 -7.92 -13.93 -4.37
C VAL A 164 -7.46 -12.46 -4.40
N PHE A 165 -6.27 -12.19 -4.95
CA PHE A 165 -5.77 -10.82 -5.11
C PHE A 165 -6.66 -9.99 -6.04
N LEU A 166 -7.09 -10.56 -7.17
CA LEU A 166 -8.02 -9.88 -8.08
C LEU A 166 -9.37 -9.59 -7.42
N ALA A 167 -9.95 -10.56 -6.70
CA ALA A 167 -11.23 -10.39 -6.02
C ALA A 167 -11.15 -9.34 -4.92
N SER A 168 -10.07 -9.37 -4.12
CA SER A 168 -9.75 -8.35 -3.13
C SER A 168 -9.69 -6.96 -3.77
N SER A 169 -8.91 -6.83 -4.85
CA SER A 169 -8.69 -5.55 -5.48
C SER A 169 -9.93 -5.00 -6.16
N LEU A 170 -10.71 -5.87 -6.80
CA LEU A 170 -11.99 -5.51 -7.41
C LEU A 170 -12.99 -5.04 -6.34
N ALA A 171 -13.04 -5.72 -5.19
CA ALA A 171 -13.87 -5.27 -4.08
C ALA A 171 -13.42 -3.88 -3.60
N GLY A 172 -12.12 -3.66 -3.35
CA GLY A 172 -11.59 -2.36 -2.95
C GLY A 172 -11.90 -1.24 -3.95
N LEU A 173 -11.76 -1.53 -5.24
CA LEU A 173 -12.09 -0.60 -6.33
C LEU A 173 -13.57 -0.25 -6.33
N VAL A 174 -14.46 -1.24 -6.22
CA VAL A 174 -15.92 -1.02 -6.17
C VAL A 174 -16.30 -0.18 -4.96
N LEU A 175 -15.73 -0.46 -3.77
CA LEU A 175 -15.96 0.34 -2.58
C LEU A 175 -15.51 1.80 -2.76
N CYS A 176 -14.34 2.04 -3.36
CA CYS A 176 -13.86 3.39 -3.65
C CYS A 176 -14.74 4.10 -4.69
N LEU A 177 -15.18 3.37 -5.73
CA LEU A 177 -16.08 3.89 -6.76
C LEU A 177 -17.44 4.30 -6.22
N PHE A 178 -17.93 3.70 -5.14
CA PHE A 178 -19.17 4.16 -4.48
C PHE A 178 -18.92 5.29 -3.49
N ALA A 179 -17.82 5.25 -2.74
CA ALA A 179 -17.50 6.23 -1.70
C ALA A 179 -17.27 7.65 -2.25
N ILE A 180 -16.55 7.76 -3.37
CA ILE A 180 -16.19 9.06 -3.98
C ILE A 180 -17.42 9.81 -4.51
N PRO A 181 -18.25 9.25 -5.42
CA PRO A 181 -19.41 9.95 -5.94
C PRO A 181 -20.43 10.22 -4.84
N PHE A 182 -20.62 9.30 -3.89
CA PHE A 182 -21.51 9.53 -2.75
C PHE A 182 -21.07 10.75 -1.94
N SER A 183 -19.76 10.90 -1.71
CA SER A 183 -19.21 12.06 -1.03
C SER A 183 -19.44 13.34 -1.83
N THR A 184 -19.20 13.34 -3.14
CA THR A 184 -19.35 14.53 -3.99
C THR A 184 -20.81 14.96 -4.16
N THR A 185 -21.73 14.00 -4.35
CA THR A 185 -23.16 14.27 -4.54
C THR A 185 -23.80 14.83 -3.28
N LEU A 186 -23.34 14.43 -2.09
CA LEU A 186 -23.83 15.00 -0.83
C LEU A 186 -23.29 16.40 -0.55
N THR A 187 -22.13 16.75 -1.11
CA THR A 187 -21.51 18.07 -0.95
C THR A 187 -21.84 19.05 -2.09
N ASP A 188 -22.78 18.72 -2.97
CA ASP A 188 -23.06 19.52 -4.16
C ASP A 188 -23.45 20.98 -3.78
N PRO A 189 -22.62 21.98 -4.13
CA PRO A 189 -22.84 23.37 -3.74
C PRO A 189 -24.05 24.00 -4.45
N SER A 190 -24.60 23.34 -5.47
CA SER A 190 -25.76 23.82 -6.23
C SER A 190 -27.11 23.54 -5.58
N ALA A 191 -27.16 22.74 -4.51
CA ALA A 191 -28.40 22.49 -3.79
C ALA A 191 -28.81 23.69 -2.92
N HIS A 192 -30.07 24.11 -3.01
CA HIS A 192 -30.67 25.25 -2.27
C HIS A 192 -30.57 25.13 -0.73
N HIS A 193 -30.27 23.93 -0.22
CA HIS A 193 -29.94 23.64 1.17
C HIS A 193 -28.61 22.87 1.22
N SER A 194 -27.50 23.56 0.94
CA SER A 194 -26.18 22.96 1.07
C SER A 194 -25.94 22.59 2.55
N ARG A 195 -25.91 21.29 2.81
CA ARG A 195 -25.48 20.80 4.11
C ARG A 195 -23.97 20.92 4.18
N GLU A 196 -23.49 21.60 5.21
CA GLU A 196 -22.06 21.75 5.41
C GLU A 196 -21.49 20.43 5.97
N SER A 197 -20.60 19.81 5.20
CA SER A 197 -19.80 18.69 5.68
C SER A 197 -18.76 19.16 6.70
N LEU A 198 -18.26 18.23 7.51
CA LEU A 198 -17.12 18.49 8.41
C LEU A 198 -15.93 19.12 7.68
N HIS A 199 -15.66 18.65 6.46
CA HIS A 199 -14.55 19.14 5.65
C HIS A 199 -14.78 20.57 5.15
N SER A 200 -15.93 20.83 4.53
CA SER A 200 -16.26 22.15 3.99
C SER A 200 -16.33 23.22 5.08
N TRP A 201 -16.92 22.88 6.24
CA TRP A 201 -17.01 23.81 7.37
C TRP A 201 -15.64 24.12 7.97
N THR A 202 -14.81 23.11 8.23
CA THR A 202 -13.48 23.33 8.84
C THR A 202 -12.56 24.15 7.93
N CYS A 203 -12.63 23.95 6.61
CA CYS A 203 -11.88 24.75 5.66
C CYS A 203 -12.42 26.18 5.53
N LYS A 204 -13.74 26.35 5.40
CA LYS A 204 -14.39 27.67 5.33
C LYS A 204 -14.12 28.51 6.59
N PHE A 205 -14.14 27.88 7.76
CA PHE A 205 -13.82 28.54 9.03
C PHE A 205 -12.34 28.94 9.11
N SER A 206 -11.43 28.05 8.69
CA SER A 206 -9.98 28.35 8.63
C SER A 206 -9.68 29.53 7.71
N ASP A 207 -10.28 29.54 6.52
CA ASP A 207 -10.06 30.59 5.51
C ASP A 207 -10.73 31.90 5.91
N GLY A 208 -11.94 31.85 6.46
CA GLY A 208 -12.64 33.03 6.98
C GLY A 208 -11.88 33.70 8.12
N ALA A 209 -11.32 32.92 9.05
CA ALA A 209 -10.52 33.46 10.14
C ALA A 209 -9.18 34.04 9.67
N ALA A 210 -8.53 33.40 8.68
CA ALA A 210 -7.31 33.93 8.07
C ALA A 210 -7.59 35.26 7.34
N SER A 211 -8.68 35.34 6.57
CA SER A 211 -9.11 36.54 5.85
C SER A 211 -9.49 37.67 6.81
N PHE A 212 -10.24 37.37 7.88
CA PHE A 212 -10.57 38.34 8.91
C PHE A 212 -9.30 38.89 9.57
N THR A 213 -8.33 38.03 9.89
CA THR A 213 -7.06 38.46 10.51
C THR A 213 -6.25 39.36 9.58
N SER A 214 -6.20 39.06 8.27
CA SER A 214 -5.54 39.94 7.30
C SER A 214 -6.26 41.29 7.14
N ASN A 215 -7.59 41.28 7.11
CA ASN A 215 -8.40 42.49 6.98
C ASN A 215 -8.32 43.37 8.23
N ALA A 216 -8.38 42.77 9.42
CA ALA A 216 -8.20 43.49 10.68
C ALA A 216 -6.82 44.14 10.78
N LYS A 217 -5.77 43.44 10.31
CA LYS A 217 -4.41 44.00 10.23
C LYS A 217 -4.32 45.14 9.21
N ALA A 218 -5.00 45.03 8.07
CA ALA A 218 -5.04 46.07 7.05
C ALA A 218 -5.80 47.33 7.51
N LEU A 219 -6.88 47.16 8.28
CA LEU A 219 -7.67 48.26 8.84
C LEU A 219 -7.13 48.81 10.18
N GLN A 220 -5.97 48.33 10.66
CA GLN A 220 -5.40 48.71 11.97
C GLN A 220 -6.40 48.61 13.14
N ILE A 221 -7.38 47.70 13.05
CA ILE A 221 -8.34 47.50 14.13
C ILE A 221 -7.59 46.79 15.26
N PRO A 222 -7.51 47.37 16.48
CA PRO A 222 -6.83 46.74 17.59
C PRO A 222 -7.60 45.49 18.02
N VAL A 223 -7.20 44.34 17.51
CA VAL A 223 -7.64 43.04 18.02
C VAL A 223 -6.81 42.78 19.27
N TYR A 224 -7.45 42.66 20.44
CA TYR A 224 -6.79 42.42 21.75
C TYR A 224 -6.06 41.06 21.85
N LEU A 225 -5.88 40.35 20.73
CA LEU A 225 -5.03 39.17 20.61
C LEU A 225 -3.90 39.48 19.62
N SER A 226 -2.67 39.53 20.12
CA SER A 226 -1.45 39.76 19.33
C SER A 226 -1.19 38.72 18.21
N ALA A 227 -1.99 37.65 18.13
CA ALA A 227 -1.90 36.58 17.14
C ALA A 227 -3.11 36.49 16.19
N GLY A 228 -4.07 37.41 16.24
CA GLY A 228 -5.33 37.36 15.46
C GLY A 228 -6.50 36.72 16.21
N VAL A 229 -7.66 36.55 15.55
CA VAL A 229 -8.83 35.88 16.14
C VAL A 229 -8.43 34.45 16.51
N PRO A 230 -8.70 33.97 17.73
CA PRO A 230 -8.31 32.64 18.15
C PRO A 230 -9.18 31.63 17.40
N VAL A 231 -8.69 31.16 16.25
CA VAL A 231 -9.17 29.91 15.67
C VAL A 231 -8.93 28.84 16.74
N PRO A 232 -9.95 28.06 17.15
CA PRO A 232 -9.72 26.98 18.09
C PRO A 232 -8.56 26.12 17.58
N ALA A 233 -7.58 25.89 18.46
CA ALA A 233 -6.32 25.28 18.05
C ALA A 233 -6.59 23.96 17.30
N GLY A 234 -6.18 23.91 16.03
CA GLY A 234 -6.29 22.71 15.21
C GLY A 234 -7.18 22.80 13.97
N PHE A 235 -8.11 23.75 13.81
CA PHE A 235 -9.02 23.75 12.65
C PHE A 235 -8.31 23.83 11.29
N LYS A 236 -7.25 24.62 11.17
CA LYS A 236 -6.37 24.65 9.98
C LYS A 236 -5.72 23.30 9.71
N ARG A 237 -5.33 22.59 10.76
CA ARG A 237 -4.78 21.23 10.69
C ARG A 237 -5.86 20.23 10.28
N LEU A 238 -7.06 20.28 10.87
CA LEU A 238 -8.19 19.42 10.51
C LEU A 238 -8.62 19.60 9.04
N CYS A 239 -8.64 20.84 8.52
CA CYS A 239 -8.91 21.10 7.10
C CYS A 239 -7.84 20.43 6.22
N LYS A 240 -6.55 20.61 6.53
CA LYS A 240 -5.46 19.97 5.77
C LYS A 240 -5.49 18.46 5.88
N GLU A 241 -5.76 17.92 7.05
CA GLU A 241 -5.85 16.49 7.31
C GLU A 241 -7.01 15.84 6.53
N SER A 242 -8.16 16.51 6.49
CA SER A 242 -9.30 16.08 5.68
C SER A 242 -9.00 16.14 4.17
N GLN A 243 -8.34 17.21 3.70
CA GLN A 243 -7.92 17.36 2.29
C GLN A 243 -6.95 16.24 1.89
N VAL A 244 -5.97 15.94 2.76
CA VAL A 244 -5.03 14.83 2.57
C VAL A 244 -5.75 13.49 2.59
N GLY A 245 -6.71 13.28 3.49
CA GLY A 245 -7.52 12.05 3.54
C GLY A 245 -8.27 11.76 2.24
N VAL A 246 -8.91 12.77 1.64
CA VAL A 246 -9.58 12.63 0.33
C VAL A 246 -8.57 12.31 -0.78
N GLY A 247 -7.42 12.99 -0.79
CA GLY A 247 -6.34 12.71 -1.75
C GLY A 247 -5.77 11.30 -1.61
N LEU A 248 -5.62 10.80 -0.39
CA LEU A 248 -5.19 9.44 -0.12
C LEU A 248 -6.20 8.41 -0.61
N MET A 249 -7.51 8.64 -0.43
CA MET A 249 -8.54 7.74 -0.97
C MET A 249 -8.56 7.72 -2.50
N ALA A 250 -8.37 8.87 -3.15
CA ALA A 250 -8.19 8.91 -4.61
C ALA A 250 -6.94 8.11 -5.04
N THR A 251 -5.86 8.19 -4.26
CA THR A 251 -4.64 7.40 -4.49
C THR A 251 -4.90 5.90 -4.32
N VAL A 252 -5.65 5.50 -3.29
CA VAL A 252 -6.09 4.11 -3.08
C VAL A 252 -6.88 3.60 -4.30
N MET A 253 -7.82 4.39 -4.83
CA MET A 253 -8.58 4.03 -6.03
C MET A 253 -7.65 3.75 -7.23
N VAL A 254 -6.64 4.58 -7.45
CA VAL A 254 -5.66 4.38 -8.53
C VAL A 254 -4.82 3.13 -8.28
N LEU A 255 -4.34 2.93 -7.04
CA LEU A 255 -3.56 1.75 -6.67
C LEU A 255 -4.36 0.44 -6.84
N GLU A 256 -5.65 0.46 -6.53
CA GLU A 256 -6.55 -0.68 -6.75
C GLU A 256 -6.78 -0.94 -8.25
N ALA A 257 -6.93 0.09 -9.07
CA ALA A 257 -7.01 -0.08 -10.52
C ALA A 257 -5.73 -0.72 -11.11
N VAL A 258 -4.55 -0.27 -10.65
CA VAL A 258 -3.27 -0.88 -11.04
C VAL A 258 -3.17 -2.32 -10.52
N SER A 259 -3.61 -2.60 -9.29
CA SER A 259 -3.64 -3.94 -8.70
C SER A 259 -4.50 -4.90 -9.54
N CYS A 260 -5.67 -4.48 -9.98
CA CYS A 260 -6.53 -5.24 -10.90
C CYS A 260 -5.83 -5.53 -12.23
N ALA A 261 -5.14 -4.54 -12.82
CA ALA A 261 -4.39 -4.73 -14.07
C ALA A 261 -3.24 -5.75 -13.91
N VAL A 262 -2.46 -5.65 -12.83
CA VAL A 262 -1.37 -6.59 -12.52
C VAL A 262 -1.91 -8.00 -12.28
N ALA A 263 -3.03 -8.13 -11.56
CA ALA A 263 -3.69 -9.40 -11.33
C ALA A 263 -4.18 -10.04 -12.64
N GLY A 264 -4.84 -9.25 -13.49
CA GLY A 264 -5.31 -9.67 -14.81
C GLY A 264 -4.18 -10.11 -15.73
N ALA A 265 -3.08 -9.36 -15.77
CA ALA A 265 -1.87 -9.73 -16.51
C ALA A 265 -1.30 -11.08 -16.03
N GLY A 266 -1.26 -11.31 -14.71
CA GLY A 266 -0.84 -12.59 -14.14
C GLY A 266 -1.69 -13.77 -14.59
N ILE A 267 -3.03 -13.63 -14.56
CA ILE A 267 -3.97 -14.67 -15.01
C ILE A 267 -3.80 -14.93 -16.51
N LEU A 268 -3.61 -13.89 -17.33
CA LEU A 268 -3.38 -14.04 -18.77
C LEU A 268 -2.07 -14.79 -19.07
N LEU A 269 -0.99 -14.49 -18.33
CA LEU A 269 0.29 -15.19 -18.48
C LEU A 269 0.16 -16.68 -18.13
N GLU A 270 -0.50 -17.01 -17.03
CA GLU A 270 -0.75 -18.40 -16.65
C GLU A 270 -1.60 -19.14 -17.69
N LYS A 271 -2.67 -18.50 -18.20
CA LYS A 271 -3.52 -19.07 -19.26
C LYS A 271 -2.73 -19.34 -20.55
N ARG A 272 -1.87 -18.40 -20.96
CA ARG A 272 -1.01 -18.55 -22.15
C ARG A 272 -0.05 -19.72 -22.00
N ILE A 273 0.53 -19.89 -20.82
CA ILE A 273 1.49 -20.98 -20.56
C ILE A 273 0.78 -22.32 -20.44
N ALA A 274 -0.39 -22.38 -19.78
CA ALA A 274 -1.20 -23.59 -19.75
C ALA A 274 -1.60 -24.03 -21.16
N LYS A 275 -1.97 -23.08 -22.04
CA LYS A 275 -2.26 -23.36 -23.46
C LYS A 275 -1.02 -23.87 -24.20
N ALA A 276 0.14 -23.25 -24.00
CA ALA A 276 1.40 -23.69 -24.61
C ALA A 276 1.82 -25.10 -24.15
N ARG A 277 1.64 -25.43 -22.86
CA ARG A 277 1.89 -26.78 -22.32
C ARG A 277 0.97 -27.80 -22.98
N LYS A 278 -0.34 -27.53 -23.05
CA LYS A 278 -1.30 -28.42 -23.74
C LYS A 278 -0.95 -28.67 -25.21
N ALA A 279 -0.54 -27.63 -25.93
CA ALA A 279 -0.13 -27.76 -27.34
C ALA A 279 1.11 -28.65 -27.51
N ARG A 280 2.07 -28.58 -26.57
CA ARG A 280 3.27 -29.44 -26.59
C ARG A 280 2.92 -30.91 -26.33
N TYR A 281 2.03 -31.19 -25.37
CA TYR A 281 1.59 -32.56 -25.12
C TYR A 281 0.83 -33.15 -26.31
N ALA A 282 -0.02 -32.36 -26.97
CA ALA A 282 -0.71 -32.79 -28.19
C ALA A 282 0.27 -33.06 -29.36
N ALA A 283 1.28 -32.20 -29.55
CA ALA A 283 2.29 -32.39 -30.59
C ALA A 283 3.19 -33.61 -30.32
N ALA A 284 3.49 -33.92 -29.05
CA ALA A 284 4.23 -35.12 -28.67
C ALA A 284 3.41 -36.39 -28.96
N ALA A 285 2.14 -36.42 -28.55
CA ALA A 285 1.25 -37.56 -28.79
C ALA A 285 1.09 -37.90 -30.28
N GLY A 286 0.92 -36.89 -31.15
CA GLY A 286 0.81 -37.12 -32.60
C GLY A 286 2.13 -37.56 -33.27
N HIS A 287 3.28 -37.38 -32.61
CA HIS A 287 4.57 -37.84 -33.12
C HIS A 287 4.82 -39.32 -32.79
N ASP A 288 4.30 -39.81 -31.68
CA ASP A 288 4.35 -41.23 -31.31
C ASP A 288 3.40 -42.06 -32.18
N GLU A 289 2.19 -41.56 -32.46
CA GLU A 289 1.22 -42.25 -33.34
C GLU A 289 1.75 -42.44 -34.77
N LYS A 290 2.45 -41.45 -35.34
CA LYS A 290 3.11 -41.57 -36.65
C LYS A 290 4.29 -42.54 -36.66
N ARG A 291 4.90 -42.81 -35.50
CA ARG A 291 6.03 -43.71 -35.39
C ARG A 291 5.58 -45.17 -35.39
N GLU A 292 4.42 -45.45 -34.80
CA GLU A 292 3.81 -46.79 -34.77
C GLU A 292 3.22 -47.22 -36.12
N THR A 293 2.78 -46.28 -36.96
CA THR A 293 2.24 -46.61 -38.30
C THR A 293 3.32 -46.91 -39.36
N LEU A 294 4.59 -46.63 -39.05
CA LEU A 294 5.74 -46.85 -39.94
C LEU A 294 6.56 -48.10 -39.59
N SER A 295 6.19 -48.81 -38.52
CA SER A 295 6.79 -50.08 -38.08
C SER A 295 5.88 -51.26 -38.40
#